data_AF-A0A9D4C379-F1
#
_entry.id   AF-A0A9D4C379-F1
#
_cell.length_a   1.000
_cell.length_b   1.000
_cell.length_c   1.000
_cell.angle_alpha   90.00
_cell.angle_beta   90.00
_cell.angle_gamma   90.00
#
_symmetry.space_group_name_H-M   'P 1'
#
loop_
_entity.id
_entity.type
_entity.pdbx_description
1 polymer ?
#
loop_
_entity_poly.entity_id
_entity_poly.type
_entity_poly.pdbx_seq_one_letter_code
_entity_poly.pdbx_strand_id
1 'polypeptide(L)' 'MIADIGWQPLQVRRQTSKVTMMYRIINNLIDIPSDPFLRPAISSTRGSSIRYIVPYCRTDYLRHSFFVSNKTVEPSA' A
#
# COMPACT_ATOMS: atom_id res chain seq x y z
N MET A 1 7.82 8.73 25.87
CA MET A 1 7.76 9.36 24.53
C MET A 1 6.95 8.49 23.57
N ILE A 2 6.10 9.11 22.72
CA ILE A 2 5.07 8.52 21.82
C ILE A 2 3.99 7.66 22.49
N ALA A 3 4.36 6.62 23.26
CA ALA A 3 3.37 5.82 23.99
C ALA A 3 2.66 6.64 25.08
N ASP A 4 3.41 7.47 25.80
CA ASP A 4 2.88 8.29 26.91
C ASP A 4 1.96 9.44 26.45
N ILE A 5 2.00 9.79 25.16
CA ILE A 5 1.12 10.81 24.56
C ILE A 5 -0.11 10.18 23.88
N GLY A 6 -0.33 8.88 24.07
CA GLY A 6 -1.45 8.13 23.48
C GLY A 6 -1.38 8.00 21.96
N TRP A 7 -0.24 8.31 21.35
CA TRP A 7 -0.09 8.26 19.90
C TRP A 7 0.30 6.87 19.44
N GLN A 8 -0.36 6.42 18.37
CA GLN A 8 -0.01 5.16 17.72
C GLN A 8 1.46 5.18 17.25
N PRO A 9 2.14 4.02 17.26
CA PRO A 9 3.49 3.91 16.73
C PRO A 9 3.59 4.49 15.31
N LEU A 10 4.73 5.10 14.98
CA LEU A 10 4.94 5.72 13.67
C LEU A 10 4.69 4.73 12.51
N GLN A 11 5.05 3.46 12.71
CA GLN A 11 4.81 2.40 11.74
C GLN A 11 3.31 2.18 11.47
N VAL A 12 2.49 2.12 12.53
CA VAL A 12 1.03 1.96 12.40
C VAL A 12 0.44 3.15 11.65
N ARG A 13 0.83 4.37 12.03
CA ARG A 13 0.37 5.59 11.35
C ARG A 13 0.76 5.62 9.87
N ARG A 14 1.97 5.18 9.52
CA ARG A 14 2.42 5.05 8.13
C ARG A 14 1.60 4.00 7.35
N GLN A 15 1.28 2.87 7.98
CA GLN A 15 0.43 1.85 7.36
C GLN A 15 -0.99 2.37 7.12
N THR A 16 -1.61 3.02 8.11
CA THR A 16 -2.95 3.60 7.98
C THR A 16 -2.99 4.65 6.88
N SER A 17 -2.04 5.60 6.88
CA SER A 17 -1.94 6.64 5.85
C SER A 17 -1.84 6.04 4.44
N LYS A 18 -1.04 4.98 4.27
CA LYS A 18 -0.90 4.26 3.02
C LYS A 18 -2.22 3.63 2.54
N VAL A 19 -2.93 2.95 3.43
CA VAL A 19 -4.24 2.34 3.12
C VAL A 19 -5.28 3.39 2.78
N THR A 20 -5.37 4.47 3.56
CA THR A 20 -6.30 5.57 3.33
C THR A 20 -6.04 6.26 1.99
N MET A 21 -4.78 6.54 1.66
CA MET A 21 -4.41 7.15 0.37
C MET A 21 -4.82 6.25 -0.80
N MET A 22 -4.53 4.95 -0.71
CA MET A 22 -4.87 3.98 -1.74
C MET A 22 -6.39 3.88 -1.93
N TYR A 23 -7.16 3.81 -0.83
CA TYR A 23 -8.62 3.80 -0.89
C TYR A 23 -9.16 5.06 -1.60
N ARG A 24 -8.62 6.23 -1.27
CA ARG A 24 -9.04 7.48 -1.90
C ARG A 24 -8.71 7.53 -3.39
N ILE A 25 -7.55 7.00 -3.81
CA ILE A 25 -7.18 6.92 -5.23
C ILE A 25 -8.14 5.98 -5.98
N ILE A 26 -8.48 4.82 -5.42
CA ILE A 26 -9.38 3.84 -6.06
C ILE A 26 -10.81 4.40 -6.20
N ASN A 27 -11.29 5.15 -5.21
CA ASN A 27 -12.62 5.74 -5.21
C ASN A 27 -12.68 7.14 -5.84
N ASN A 28 -11.61 7.58 -6.53
CA ASN A 28 -11.51 8.90 -7.15
C ASN A 28 -11.84 10.08 -6.20
N LEU A 29 -11.46 9.94 -4.91
CA LEU A 29 -11.62 10.97 -3.86
C LEU A 29 -10.43 11.94 -3.80
N ILE A 30 -9.52 11.86 -4.77
CA ILE A 30 -8.33 12.70 -4.96
C ILE A 30 -8.17 12.93 -6.46
N ASP A 31 -7.68 14.12 -6.83
CA ASP A 31 -7.37 14.55 -8.20
C ASP A 31 -6.09 13.90 -8.77
N ILE A 32 -5.83 12.63 -8.43
CA ILE A 32 -4.72 11.86 -9.02
C ILE A 32 -5.36 10.83 -9.95
N PRO A 33 -5.09 10.90 -11.26
CA PRO A 33 -5.65 9.92 -12.20
C PRO A 33 -5.08 8.53 -11.88
N SER A 34 -5.95 7.59 -11.55
CA SER A 34 -5.57 6.24 -11.11
C SER A 34 -5.20 5.32 -12.28
N ASP A 35 -5.87 5.44 -13.43
CA ASP A 35 -5.69 4.62 -14.63
C ASP A 35 -4.24 4.46 -15.13
N PRO A 36 -3.40 5.51 -15.22
CA PRO A 36 -2.03 5.36 -15.72
C PRO A 36 -1.10 4.64 -14.73
N PHE A 37 -1.39 4.69 -13.43
CA PHE A 37 -0.47 4.22 -12.37
C PHE A 37 -0.91 2.91 -11.72
N LEU A 38 -2.21 2.61 -11.73
CA LEU A 38 -2.80 1.45 -11.06
C LEU A 38 -3.48 0.55 -12.08
N ARG A 39 -2.80 -0.55 -12.44
CA ARG A 39 -3.40 -1.59 -13.28
C ARG A 39 -3.84 -2.75 -12.40
N PRO A 40 -5.12 -3.17 -12.38
CA PRO A 40 -5.53 -4.35 -11.63
C PRO A 40 -4.81 -5.60 -12.17
N ALA A 41 -4.39 -6.48 -11.27
CA ALA A 41 -3.79 -7.75 -11.64
C ALA A 41 -4.90 -8.67 -12.19
N ILE A 42 -4.78 -9.04 -13.46
CA ILE A 42 -5.77 -9.86 -14.16
C ILE A 42 -5.64 -11.35 -13.75
N SER A 43 -4.47 -11.77 -13.28
CA SER A 43 -4.24 -13.14 -12.83
C SER A 43 -4.57 -13.32 -11.35
N SER A 44 -5.49 -14.24 -11.07
CA SER A 44 -5.77 -14.69 -9.71
C SER A 44 -4.70 -15.68 -9.27
N THR A 45 -3.69 -15.21 -8.54
CA THR A 45 -2.85 -16.10 -7.71
C THR A 45 -3.59 -16.35 -6.39
N ARG A 46 -3.30 -17.39 -5.61
CA ARG A 46 -4.00 -17.61 -4.32
C ARG A 46 -3.88 -16.38 -3.38
N GLY A 47 -4.94 -16.05 -2.63
CA GLY A 47 -4.91 -14.98 -1.62
C GLY A 47 -6.04 -13.93 -1.74
N SER A 48 -5.77 -12.80 -2.41
CA SER A 48 -6.68 -11.63 -2.48
C SER A 48 -7.20 -11.38 -3.90
N SER A 49 -8.48 -11.03 -4.00
CA SER A 49 -9.17 -10.62 -5.24
C SER A 49 -8.79 -9.22 -5.71
N ILE A 50 -8.34 -8.35 -4.80
CA ILE A 50 -7.96 -6.96 -5.12
C ILE A 50 -6.43 -6.86 -5.08
N ARG A 51 -5.81 -6.85 -6.25
CA ARG A 51 -4.37 -6.63 -6.42
C ARG A 51 -4.10 -5.72 -7.61
N TYR A 52 -2.99 -5.00 -7.53
CA TYR A 52 -2.48 -4.15 -8.60
C TYR A 52 -1.15 -4.70 -9.09
N ILE A 53 -0.90 -4.55 -10.38
CA ILE A 53 0.39 -4.83 -11.01
C ILE A 53 1.38 -3.79 -10.48
N VAL A 54 2.43 -4.27 -9.85
CA VAL A 54 3.55 -3.43 -9.41
C VAL A 54 4.62 -3.55 -10.50
N PRO A 55 4.87 -2.49 -11.31
CA PRO A 55 5.98 -2.51 -12.26
C PRO A 55 7.30 -2.68 -11.49
N TYR A 56 8.32 -3.23 -12.13
CA TYR A 56 9.63 -3.38 -11.50
C TYR A 56 10.15 -2.01 -11.05
N CYS A 57 10.43 -1.87 -9.76
CA CYS A 57 11.00 -0.67 -9.17
C CYS A 57 11.88 -1.04 -7.98
N ARG A 58 12.89 -0.20 -7.68
CA ARG A 58 13.81 -0.50 -6.56
C ARG A 58 13.02 -0.54 -5.25
N THR A 59 13.39 -1.47 -4.39
CA THR A 59 12.75 -1.71 -3.09
C THR A 59 12.68 -0.47 -2.21
N ASP A 60 13.69 0.41 -2.28
CA ASP A 60 13.72 1.64 -1.49
C ASP A 60 12.66 2.64 -1.95
N TYR A 61 12.46 2.79 -3.26
CA TYR A 61 11.39 3.66 -3.79
C TYR A 61 10.01 3.12 -3.40
N LEU A 62 9.81 1.80 -3.43
CA LEU A 62 8.56 1.18 -2.96
C LEU A 62 8.33 1.36 -1.45
N ARG A 63 9.40 1.34 -0.65
CA ARG A 63 9.34 1.49 0.81
C ARG A 63 8.82 2.88 1.21
N HIS A 64 9.22 3.90 0.46
CA HIS A 64 8.82 5.29 0.71
C HIS A 64 7.59 5.72 -0.08
N SER A 65 6.99 4.81 -0.85
CA SER A 65 5.80 5.09 -1.66
C SER A 65 4.49 4.67 -0.96
N PHE A 66 3.39 5.34 -1.35
CA PHE A 66 2.03 4.97 -0.97
C PHE A 66 1.50 3.73 -1.72
N PHE A 67 2.19 3.26 -2.76
CA PHE A 67 1.76 2.07 -3.51
C PHE A 67 2.00 0.77 -2.73
N VAL A 68 1.01 -0.13 -2.76
CA VAL A 68 1.04 -1.40 -2.02
C VAL A 68 2.27 -2.21 -2.42
N SER A 69 3.09 -2.56 -1.41
CA SER A 69 4.17 -3.53 -1.57
C SER A 69 3.56 -4.91 -1.30
N ASN A 70 3.31 -5.67 -2.35
CA ASN A 70 2.84 -7.06 -2.30
C ASN A 70 3.93 -8.04 -1.82
N LYS A 71 4.82 -7.62 -0.92
CA LYS A 71 5.71 -8.54 -0.22
C LYS A 71 4.80 -9.48 0.55
N THR A 72 4.65 -10.70 0.04
CA THR A 72 4.15 -11.84 0.79
C THR A 72 4.89 -11.81 2.11
N VAL A 73 4.13 -11.68 3.20
CA VAL A 73 4.65 -11.86 4.54
C VAL A 73 5.23 -13.27 4.55
N GLU A 74 6.56 -13.39 4.53
CA GLU A 74 7.19 -14.68 4.79
C GLU A 74 6.81 -15.07 6.22
N PRO A 75 6.29 -16.29 6.45
CA PRO A 75 5.98 -16.72 7.80
C PRO A 75 7.29 -16.79 8.57
N SER A 76 7.33 -16.11 9.71
CA SER A 76 8.41 -16.22 10.69
C SER A 76 8.62 -17.69 11.06
N ALA A 77 9.81 -18.22 10.77
CA ALA A 77 10.37 -19.39 11.42
C ALA A 77 11.23 -18.96 12.61
#